data_AF-A0A512NBM6-F1
#
_entry.id   AF-A0A512NBM6-F1
#
_cell.length_a   1.000
_cell.length_b   1.000
_cell.length_c   1.000
_cell.angle_alpha   90.00
_cell.angle_beta   90.00
_cell.angle_gamma   90.00
#
_symmetry.space_group_name_H-M   'P 1'
#
loop_
_entity.id
_entity.type
_entity.pdbx_description
1 polymer ?
#
loop_
_entity_poly.entity_id
_entity_poly.type
_entity_poly.pdbx_seq_one_letter_code
_entity_poly.pdbx_strand_id
1 'polypeptide(L)'
;MDWVATAGDLIYESPGEAHTLVAHDHPDPMRVFFIVKGPLVWLNDKGEPDDYFDVHQYIALYKAHYEKVGLGAALIDKLYR
;
A
#
# COMPACT_ATOMS: atom_id res chain seq x y z
N MET A 1 5.08 12.02 -14.65
CA MET A 1 6.29 12.38 -13.90
C MET A 1 7.41 11.51 -14.44
N ASP A 2 8.60 12.07 -14.69
CA ASP A 2 9.70 11.39 -15.41
C ASP A 2 10.78 10.79 -14.47
N TRP A 3 10.42 10.45 -13.23
CA TRP A 3 11.36 9.93 -12.24
C TRP A 3 11.09 8.45 -11.92
N VAL A 4 12.16 7.73 -11.57
CA VAL A 4 12.12 6.36 -11.00
C VAL A 4 12.98 6.38 -9.74
N ALA A 5 12.39 6.07 -8.60
CA ALA A 5 13.09 6.13 -7.32
C ALA A 5 13.96 4.88 -7.10
N THR A 6 15.08 5.10 -6.42
CA THR A 6 16.08 4.10 -6.05
C THR A 6 16.37 4.18 -4.54
N ALA A 7 17.28 3.33 -4.06
CA ALA A 7 17.59 3.26 -2.64
C ALA A 7 18.11 4.62 -2.10
N GLY A 8 17.39 5.18 -1.14
CA GLY A 8 17.72 6.46 -0.50
C GLY A 8 16.83 7.64 -0.94
N ASP A 9 16.01 7.46 -1.98
CA ASP A 9 15.14 8.53 -2.48
C ASP A 9 13.91 8.72 -1.58
N LEU A 10 13.48 9.98 -1.45
CA LEU A 10 12.27 10.39 -0.75
C LEU A 10 11.23 10.88 -1.76
N ILE A 11 10.02 10.33 -1.67
CA ILE A 11 8.87 10.72 -2.50
C ILE A 11 7.78 11.32 -1.61
N TYR A 12 7.13 12.37 -2.11
CA TYR A 12 5.90 12.91 -1.55
C TYR A 12 4.84 12.99 -2.66
N GLU A 13 3.68 12.37 -2.41
CA GLU A 13 2.52 12.39 -3.31
C GLU A 13 1.50 13.39 -2.78
N SER A 14 1.04 14.30 -3.64
CA SER A 14 0.10 15.35 -3.21
C SER A 14 -1.32 14.77 -3.02
N PRO A 15 -2.09 15.23 -2.02
CA PRO A 15 -3.47 14.77 -1.84
C PRO A 15 -4.33 14.98 -3.08
N GLY A 16 -5.05 13.93 -3.49
CA GLY A 16 -5.97 13.97 -4.65
C GLY A 16 -5.30 13.66 -5.99
N GLU A 17 -3.98 13.43 -6.03
CA GLU A 17 -3.33 12.90 -7.23
C GLU A 17 -3.63 11.41 -7.40
N ALA A 18 -4.01 11.02 -8.62
CA ALA A 18 -4.11 9.63 -9.03
C ALA A 18 -2.76 9.19 -9.59
N HIS A 19 -2.30 8.01 -9.19
CA HIS A 19 -1.06 7.44 -9.70
C HIS A 19 -1.17 5.92 -9.88
N THR A 20 -0.22 5.37 -10.63
CA THR A 20 0.00 3.93 -10.75
C THR A 20 1.40 3.62 -10.24
N LEU A 21 1.51 2.85 -9.15
CA LEU A 21 2.79 2.39 -8.65
C LEU A 21 3.27 1.22 -9.52
N VAL A 22 4.49 1.32 -10.04
CA VAL A 22 5.13 0.28 -10.84
C VAL A 22 6.47 -0.08 -10.21
N ALA A 23 6.76 -1.37 -10.12
CA ALA A 23 8.07 -1.90 -9.74
C ALA A 23 8.75 -2.51 -10.98
N HIS A 24 10.03 -2.21 -11.18
CA HIS A 24 10.82 -2.73 -12.30
C HIS A 24 11.67 -3.94 -11.87
N ASP A 25 12.07 -4.76 -12.85
CA ASP A 25 13.06 -5.81 -12.62
C ASP A 25 14.39 -5.21 -12.14
N HIS A 26 14.88 -5.71 -11.01
CA HIS A 26 16.10 -5.24 -10.38
C HIS A 26 16.72 -6.39 -9.56
N PRO A 27 18.06 -6.49 -9.43
CA PRO A 27 18.70 -7.54 -8.63
C PRO A 27 18.19 -7.59 -7.18
N ASP A 28 17.89 -6.43 -6.60
CA ASP A 28 17.21 -6.30 -5.31
C ASP A 28 15.71 -6.07 -5.50
N PRO A 29 14.84 -6.71 -4.68
CA PRO A 29 13.41 -6.47 -4.74
C PRO A 29 13.05 -5.05 -4.28
N MET A 30 11.99 -4.48 -4.84
CA MET A 30 11.46 -3.19 -4.38
C MET A 30 11.04 -3.28 -2.91
N ARG A 31 11.64 -2.42 -2.08
CA ARG A 31 11.24 -2.22 -0.69
C ARG A 31 11.13 -0.73 -0.44
N VAL A 32 9.97 -0.29 0.03
CA VAL A 32 9.69 1.11 0.32
C VAL A 32 8.99 1.20 1.66
N PHE A 33 9.39 2.19 2.47
CA PHE A 33 8.69 2.54 3.69
C PHE A 33 7.63 3.59 3.36
N PHE A 34 6.36 3.26 3.60
CA PHE A 34 5.24 4.16 3.36
C PHE A 34 4.58 4.61 4.66
N ILE A 35 4.19 5.88 4.70
CA ILE A 35 3.17 6.40 5.61
C ILE A 35 1.97 6.75 4.74
N VAL A 36 0.94 5.92 4.78
CA VAL A 36 -0.25 6.07 3.92
C VAL A 36 -1.39 6.69 4.71
N LYS A 37 -1.92 7.81 4.22
CA LYS A 37 -3.19 8.38 4.69
C LYS A 37 -4.29 7.95 3.73
N GLY A 38 -5.13 7.00 4.17
CA GLY A 38 -6.21 6.45 3.35
C GLY A 38 -7.47 7.33 3.29
N PRO A 39 -8.51 6.84 2.58
CA PRO A 39 -8.53 5.57 1.86
C PRO A 39 -7.79 5.64 0.51
N LEU A 40 -7.42 4.48 -0.04
CA LEU A 40 -7.14 4.36 -1.47
C LEU A 40 -8.47 4.25 -2.20
N VAL A 41 -8.65 5.00 -3.28
CA VAL A 41 -9.80 4.88 -4.17
C VAL A 41 -9.29 4.33 -5.50
N TRP A 42 -9.78 3.16 -5.89
CA TRP A 42 -9.44 2.55 -7.15
C TRP A 42 -10.20 3.22 -8.27
N LEU A 43 -9.49 3.55 -9.36
CA LEU A 43 -10.05 4.17 -10.54
C LEU A 43 -10.09 3.16 -11.69
N ASN A 44 -11.19 3.14 -12.43
CA ASN A 44 -11.31 2.35 -13.65
C ASN A 44 -10.57 3.01 -14.84
N ASP A 45 -10.63 2.38 -16.02
CA ASP A 45 -9.97 2.87 -17.24
C ASP A 45 -10.46 4.25 -17.73
N LYS A 46 -11.62 4.73 -17.22
CA LYS A 46 -12.14 6.08 -17.50
C LYS A 46 -11.73 7.11 -16.45
N GLY A 47 -10.96 6.70 -15.43
CA GLY A 47 -10.57 7.54 -14.31
C GLY A 47 -11.70 7.75 -13.29
N GLU A 48 -12.76 6.95 -13.33
CA GLU A 48 -13.89 7.05 -12.40
C GLU A 48 -13.68 6.11 -11.20
N PRO A 49 -14.09 6.49 -9.98
CA PRO A 49 -14.04 5.62 -8.81
C PRO A 49 -14.85 4.34 -9.02
N ASP A 50 -14.24 3.18 -8.75
CA ASP A 50 -14.86 1.85 -8.94
C ASP A 50 -14.81 0.99 -7.66
N ASP A 51 -13.84 1.24 -6.77
CA ASP A 51 -13.74 0.54 -5.48
C ASP A 51 -12.85 1.34 -4.49
N TYR A 52 -12.72 0.86 -3.26
CA TYR A 52 -11.88 1.48 -2.24
C TYR A 52 -11.14 0.47 -1.36
N PHE A 53 -10.08 0.95 -0.72
CA PHE A 53 -9.32 0.20 0.25
C PHE A 53 -8.95 1.08 1.43
N ASP A 54 -9.56 0.79 2.58
CA ASP A 54 -9.35 1.52 3.83
C ASP A 54 -8.54 0.73 4.88
N VAL A 55 -8.34 1.35 6.04
CA VAL A 55 -7.58 0.75 7.14
C VAL A 55 -8.27 -0.48 7.74
N HIS A 56 -9.60 -0.58 7.67
CA HIS A 56 -10.34 -1.72 8.21
C HIS A 56 -10.17 -2.94 7.29
N GLN A 57 -10.23 -2.74 5.97
CA GLN A 57 -9.90 -3.77 4.99
C GLN A 57 -8.43 -4.22 5.14
N TYR A 58 -7.50 -3.28 5.35
CA TYR A 58 -6.09 -3.59 5.60
C TYR A 58 -5.93 -4.46 6.85
N ILE A 59 -6.52 -4.08 7.98
CA ILE A 59 -6.46 -4.86 9.22
C ILE A 59 -7.05 -6.26 9.02
N ALA A 60 -8.21 -6.38 8.37
CA ALA A 60 -8.85 -7.66 8.11
C ALA A 60 -7.99 -8.58 7.23
N LEU A 61 -7.40 -8.04 6.16
CA LEU A 61 -6.50 -8.75 5.25
C LEU A 61 -5.30 -9.35 6.01
N TYR A 62 -4.63 -8.54 6.83
CA TYR A 62 -3.44 -8.99 7.56
C TYR A 62 -3.78 -9.95 8.70
N LYS A 63 -4.90 -9.76 9.40
CA LYS A 63 -5.37 -10.74 10.38
C LYS A 63 -5.62 -12.11 9.74
N ALA A 64 -6.31 -12.14 8.61
CA ALA A 64 -6.57 -13.38 7.87
C ALA A 64 -5.28 -14.03 7.38
N HIS A 65 -4.32 -13.24 6.87
CA HIS A 65 -3.03 -13.75 6.45
C HIS A 65 -2.23 -14.35 7.62
N TYR A 66 -2.10 -13.60 8.72
CA TYR A 66 -1.30 -14.01 9.89
C TYR A 66 -1.87 -15.27 10.55
N GLU A 67 -3.19 -15.41 10.59
CA GLU A 67 -3.82 -16.64 11.04
C GLU A 67 -3.46 -17.82 10.11
N LYS A 68 -3.61 -17.63 8.79
CA LYS A 68 -3.34 -18.66 7.78
C LYS A 68 -1.89 -19.17 7.81
N VAL A 69 -0.91 -18.30 8.09
CA VAL A 69 0.52 -18.67 8.12
C VAL A 69 1.02 -19.06 9.52
N GLY A 70 0.14 -19.13 10.53
CA GLY A 70 0.48 -19.60 11.88
C GLY A 70 1.14 -18.56 12.79
N LEU A 71 1.13 -17.28 12.41
CA LEU A 71 1.61 -16.18 13.27
C LEU A 71 0.54 -15.71 14.28
N GLY A 72 -0.74 -15.96 13.98
CA GLY A 72 -1.89 -15.60 14.80
C GLY A 72 -2.36 -14.17 14.57
N ALA A 73 -3.67 -14.00 14.36
CA ALA A 73 -4.29 -12.70 14.08
C ALA A 73 -4.05 -11.64 15.19
N ALA A 74 -3.89 -12.08 16.45
CA ALA A 74 -3.66 -11.20 17.60
C ALA A 74 -2.34 -10.41 17.53
N LEU A 75 -1.39 -10.82 16.67
CA LEU A 75 -0.16 -10.05 16.45
C LEU A 75 -0.44 -8.71 15.77
N ILE A 76 -1.48 -8.62 14.93
CA ILE A 76 -1.89 -7.37 14.28
C ILE A 76 -2.42 -6.36 15.29
N ASP A 77 -3.14 -6.81 16.33
CA ASP A 77 -3.70 -5.92 17.35
C ASP A 77 -2.62 -5.17 18.16
N LYS A 78 -1.41 -5.73 18.26
CA LYS A 78 -0.27 -5.09 18.94
C LYS A 78 0.29 -3.89 18.16
N LEU A 79 -0.09 -3.73 16.89
CA LEU A 79 0.38 -2.66 16.01
C LEU A 79 -0.51 -1.41 16.07
N TYR A 80 -1.71 -1.47 16.67
CA TYR A 80 -2.57 -0.30 16.83
C TYR A 80 -1.94 0.76 17.74
N ARG A 81 -2.25 2.02 17.47
CA ARG A 81 -1.84 3.19 18.26
C ARG A 81 -2.99 4.16 18.38
#